data_AF-A0A537BU78-F1
#
_entry.id   AF-A0A537BU78-F1
#
_cell.length_a   1.000
_cell.length_b   1.000
_cell.length_c   1.000
_cell.angle_alpha   90.00
_cell.angle_beta   90.00
_cell.angle_gamma   90.00
#
_symmetry.space_group_name_H-M   'P 1'
#
loop_
_entity.id
_entity.type
_entity.pdbx_description
1 polymer ?
#
loop_
_entity_poly.entity_id
_entity_poly.type
_entity_poly.pdbx_seq_one_letter_code
_entity_poly.pdbx_strand_id
1 'polypeptide(L)' 'MPCRVLLADDHQIVRQGLRALLEKAGHTVVGEAADGR' A
#
# COMPACT_ATOMS: atom_id res chain seq x y z
N MET A 1 13.27 8.90 5.34
CA MET A 1 12.34 9.02 6.48
C MET A 1 11.13 8.16 6.18
N PRO A 2 10.65 7.34 7.13
CA PRO A 2 9.45 6.54 6.94
C PRO A 2 8.23 7.45 6.74
N CYS A 3 7.31 7.06 5.85
CA CYS A 3 6.10 7.81 5.56
C CYS A 3 4.85 6.93 5.62
N ARG A 4 3.69 7.57 5.73
CA ARG A 4 2.38 6.91 5.75
C ARG A 4 1.84 6.85 4.33
N VAL A 5 1.47 5.66 3.87
CA VAL A 5 1.08 5.38 2.48
C VAL A 5 -0.33 4.81 2.44
N LEU A 6 -1.20 5.36 1.59
CA LEU A 6 -2.46 4.74 1.18
C LEU A 6 -2.22 4.06 -0.18
N LEU A 7 -2.56 2.79 -0.31
CA LEU A 7 -2.48 2.07 -1.58
C LEU A 7 -3.84 2.12 -2.27
N ALA A 8 -3.91 2.67 -3.48
CA ALA A 8 -5.11 2.67 -4.31
C ALA A 8 -4.82 1.94 -5.62
N ASP A 9 -5.41 0.76 -5.78
CA ASP A 9 -5.22 -0.12 -6.94
C ASP A 9 -6.37 -1.13 -6.95
N ASP A 10 -6.95 -1.46 -8.10
CA ASP A 10 -8.06 -2.41 -8.24
C ASP A 10 -7.62 -3.89 -8.24
N HIS A 11 -6.30 -4.15 -8.30
CA HIS A 11 -5.71 -5.48 -8.35
C HIS A 11 -5.13 -5.91 -6.99
N GLN A 12 -5.74 -6.95 -6.39
CA GLN A 12 -5.34 -7.44 -5.08
C GLN A 12 -3.87 -7.92 -4.98
N ILE A 13 -3.37 -8.64 -5.99
CA ILE A 13 -2.00 -9.17 -5.99
C ILE A 13 -0.98 -8.01 -6.00
N VAL A 14 -1.28 -6.94 -6.73
CA VAL A 14 -0.42 -5.75 -6.82
C VAL A 14 -0.35 -5.04 -5.47
N ARG A 15 -1.50 -4.81 -4.82
CA ARG A 15 -1.54 -4.20 -3.47
C ARG A 15 -0.75 -5.01 -2.44
N GLN A 16 -0.91 -6.33 -2.44
CA GLN A 16 -0.17 -7.21 -1.53
C GLN A 16 1.35 -7.11 -1.74
N GLY A 17 1.79 -7.13 -3.00
CA GLY A 17 3.21 -6.96 -3.36
C GLY A 17 3.77 -5.60 -2.95
N LEU A 18 3.07 -4.52 -3.28
CA LEU A 18 3.46 -3.16 -2.91
C LEU A 18 3.54 -2.96 -1.40
N ARG A 19 2.54 -3.47 -0.66
CA ARG A 19 2.53 -3.42 0.79
C ARG A 19 3.77 -4.07 1.40
N ALA A 20 4.12 -5.28 0.95
CA ALA A 20 5.30 -5.98 1.45
C ALA A 20 6.60 -5.21 1.17
N LEU A 21 6.73 -4.62 -0.02
CA LEU A 21 7.90 -3.81 -0.38
C LEU A 21 8.00 -2.52 0.44
N LEU A 22 6.87 -1.82 0.64
CA LEU A 22 6.80 -0.58 1.39
C LEU A 22 7.09 -0.81 2.89
N GLU A 23 6.51 -1.85 3.48
CA GLU A 23 6.77 -2.23 4.88
C GLU A 23 8.25 -2.62 5.07
N LYS A 24 8.84 -3.38 4.13
CA LYS A 24 10.27 -3.71 4.15
C LYS A 24 11.18 -2.47 4.03
N ALA A 25 10.74 -1.46 3.29
CA ALA A 25 11.42 -0.18 3.17
C ALA A 25 11.19 0.76 4.38
N GLY A 26 10.42 0.32 5.39
CA GLY A 26 10.14 1.07 6.61
C GLY A 26 8.97 2.03 6.52
N HIS A 27 8.20 2.02 5.43
CA HIS A 27 6.96 2.79 5.32
C HIS A 27 5.81 2.09 6.05
N THR A 28 4.78 2.86 6.40
CA THR A 28 3.57 2.31 7.01
C THR A 28 2.39 2.44 6.05
N VAL A 29 1.83 1.31 5.62
CA VAL A 29 0.58 1.30 4.85
C VAL A 29 -0.58 1.53 5.81
N VAL A 30 -1.28 2.66 5.66
CA VAL A 30 -2.37 3.06 6.56
C VAL A 30 -3.75 2.65 6.06
N GLY A 31 -3.83 2.12 4.85
CA GLY A 31 -5.06 1.64 4.24
C GLY A 31 -4.85 1.19 2.81
N GLU A 32 -5.84 0.48 2.29
CA GLU A 32 -5.94 0.05 0.92
C GLU A 32 -7.31 0.44 0.36
N ALA A 33 -7.35 0.90 -0.87
CA ALA A 33 -8.55 1.26 -1.60
C ALA A 33 -8.56 0.51 -2.94
N ALA A 34 -9.67 -0.14 -3.26
CA ALA A 34 -9.87 -0.80 -4.55
C ALA A 34 -10.52 0.13 -5.58
N ASP A 35 -11.15 1.20 -5.10
CA ASP A 35 -11.78 2.25 -5.89
C ASP A 35 -11.73 3.58 -5.13
N GLY A 36 -12.29 4.65 -5.72
CA GLY A 36 -12.33 5.99 -5.15
C GLY A 36 -13.69 6.40 -4.59
N ARG A 37 -14.52 5.45 -4.14
CA ARG A 37 -15.85 5.73 -3.58
C ARG A 37 -15.85 5.95 -2.07
#